data_AF-A0A2E0TPU9-F1
#
_entry.id   AF-A0A2E0TPU9-F1
#
_cell.length_a   1.000
_cell.length_b   1.000
_cell.length_c   1.000
_cell.angle_alpha   90.00
_cell.angle_beta   90.00
_cell.angle_gamma   90.00
#
_symmetry.space_group_name_H-M   'P 1'
#
loop_
_entity.id
_entity.type
_entity.pdbx_description
1 polymer ?
#
loop_
_entity_poly.entity_id
_entity_poly.type
_entity_poly.pdbx_seq_one_letter_code
_entity_poly.pdbx_strand_id
1 'polypeptide(L)'
;MQPERLREVLRDRADEARVQRIWNGVEARRRSRALERRWPWLALAIVPLLAWLALRAPSPAAPEAPVAAGPLRLHDEAPFPARVEEDVQLADGSRIALRAGARLELLENDGATFGLALRRGRARFAVRPGGPRAWRVEADGVAVHVVGTVFEVARDEGAVEVSVSRGAVLVRGPRVPDGVQRLEAGQRLRVAPEEPPPAPSARTPAGPPASAEAPPPERPRWREAARERRFEEAWEALGDAGHAREVRRMRGADGLLELADVARFSGHAADAVAPLQRLLAEHPDDPRAALAAYTLARIELGRGRASEAARALETGEALGLPAALAEPAAALRVRALGEAGQTDEARAAAEAFLARWPASPRRDSVARWGGP
;
A
#
# COMPACT_ATOMS: atom_id res chain seq x y z
N MET A 1 33.36 -19.70 14.98
CA MET A 1 32.06 -19.16 15.41
C MET A 1 31.31 -20.27 16.15
N GLN A 2 30.95 -20.07 17.42
CA GLN A 2 30.35 -21.13 18.24
C GLN A 2 28.97 -21.57 17.70
N PRO A 3 28.61 -22.86 17.72
CA PRO A 3 27.38 -23.39 17.12
C PRO A 3 26.09 -22.77 17.70
N GLU A 4 26.12 -22.35 18.96
CA GLU A 4 24.97 -21.70 19.62
C GLU A 4 24.68 -20.30 19.06
N ARG A 5 25.71 -19.47 18.86
CA ARG A 5 25.54 -18.15 18.22
C ARG A 5 24.94 -18.27 16.82
N LEU A 6 25.31 -19.31 16.08
CA LEU A 6 24.76 -19.56 14.75
C LEU A 6 23.26 -19.91 14.82
N ARG A 7 22.84 -20.74 15.78
CA ARG A 7 21.42 -21.08 15.97
C ARG A 7 20.58 -19.86 16.33
N GLU A 8 21.09 -18.98 17.19
CA GLU A 8 20.42 -17.74 17.56
C GLU A 8 20.26 -16.80 16.36
N VAL A 9 21.32 -16.58 15.58
CA VAL A 9 21.26 -15.75 14.37
C VAL A 9 20.28 -16.31 13.34
N LEU A 10 20.24 -17.64 13.15
CA LEU A 10 19.30 -18.26 12.22
C LEU A 10 17.84 -18.12 12.68
N ARG A 11 17.58 -18.24 13.99
CA ARG A 11 16.25 -18.03 14.57
C ARG A 11 15.80 -16.59 14.44
N ASP A 12 16.69 -15.64 14.73
CA ASP A 12 16.40 -14.21 14.60
C ASP A 12 16.02 -13.85 13.15
N ARG A 13 16.77 -14.36 12.16
CA ARG A 13 16.41 -14.22 10.73
C ARG A 13 15.06 -14.86 10.36
N ALA A 14 14.75 -16.02 10.92
CA ALA A 14 13.48 -16.70 10.66
C ALA A 14 12.28 -15.94 11.26
N ASP A 15 12.46 -15.37 12.45
CA ASP A 15 11.46 -14.55 13.12
C ASP A 15 11.30 -13.19 12.40
N GLU A 16 12.38 -12.59 11.91
CA GLU A 16 12.35 -11.41 11.02
C GLU A 16 11.52 -11.65 9.75
N ALA A 17 11.78 -12.74 9.04
CA ALA A 17 11.03 -13.11 7.84
C ALA A 17 9.53 -13.36 8.15
N ARG A 18 9.24 -13.92 9.33
CA ARG A 18 7.86 -14.14 9.79
C ARG A 18 7.15 -12.82 10.07
N VAL A 19 7.80 -11.92 10.80
CA VAL A 19 7.31 -10.56 11.08
C VAL A 19 7.00 -9.83 9.77
N GLN A 20 7.90 -9.86 8.78
CA GLN A 20 7.67 -9.21 7.50
C GLN A 20 6.47 -9.77 6.75
N ARG A 21 6.28 -11.10 6.72
CA ARG A 21 5.11 -11.72 6.09
C ARG A 21 3.80 -11.26 6.74
N ILE A 22 3.78 -11.18 8.07
CA ILE A 22 2.59 -10.73 8.79
C ILE A 22 2.32 -9.25 8.51
N TRP A 23 3.36 -8.41 8.50
CA TRP A 23 3.25 -6.99 8.13
C TRP A 23 2.63 -6.81 6.74
N ASN A 24 3.20 -7.47 5.73
CA ASN A 24 2.70 -7.41 4.35
C ASN A 24 1.21 -7.83 4.27
N GLY A 25 0.82 -8.84 5.05
CA GLY A 25 -0.58 -9.30 5.13
C GLY A 25 -1.52 -8.30 5.82
N VAL A 26 -1.06 -7.54 6.81
CA VAL A 26 -1.87 -6.48 7.45
C VAL A 26 -2.04 -5.29 6.50
N GLU A 27 -0.99 -4.92 5.77
CA GLU A 27 -1.04 -3.82 4.80
C GLU A 27 -1.92 -4.14 3.59
N ALA A 28 -1.82 -5.35 3.04
CA ALA A 28 -2.70 -5.80 1.97
C ALA A 28 -4.18 -5.72 2.37
N ARG A 29 -4.51 -6.12 3.60
CA ARG A 29 -5.87 -6.04 4.16
C ARG A 29 -6.33 -4.61 4.45
N ARG A 30 -5.41 -3.68 4.75
CA ARG A 30 -5.75 -2.26 4.88
C ARG A 30 -5.99 -1.60 3.53
N ARG A 31 -5.20 -1.92 2.50
CA ARG A 31 -5.44 -1.40 1.15
C ARG A 31 -6.80 -1.84 0.61
N SER A 32 -7.24 -3.07 0.92
CA SER A 32 -8.59 -3.52 0.58
C SER A 32 -9.67 -2.84 1.44
N ARG A 33 -9.49 -2.71 2.76
CA ARG A 33 -10.47 -2.06 3.66
C ARG A 33 -10.54 -0.53 3.54
N ALA A 34 -9.49 0.15 3.12
CA ALA A 34 -9.51 1.60 2.88
C ALA A 34 -10.40 1.98 1.69
N LEU A 35 -10.61 1.05 0.75
CA LEU A 35 -11.61 1.16 -0.31
C LEU A 35 -13.04 0.92 0.22
N GLU A 36 -13.20 0.10 1.26
CA GLU A 36 -14.50 -0.19 1.90
C GLU A 36 -14.91 0.84 2.97
N ARG A 37 -13.96 1.52 3.62
CA ARG A 37 -14.19 2.46 4.75
C ARG A 37 -14.53 3.88 4.30
N ARG A 38 -15.35 4.02 3.26
CA ARG A 38 -16.08 5.26 2.91
C ARG A 38 -17.61 5.06 2.88
N TRP A 39 -18.12 3.93 3.37
CA TRP A 39 -19.53 3.56 3.12
C TRP A 39 -20.34 2.95 4.28
N PRO A 40 -20.46 3.54 5.49
CA PRO A 40 -21.50 3.07 6.40
C PRO A 40 -22.58 4.10 6.80
N TRP A 41 -22.83 5.16 6.01
CA TRP A 41 -23.99 6.05 6.24
C TRP A 41 -25.11 5.95 5.18
N LEU A 42 -25.02 5.00 4.24
CA LEU A 42 -26.08 4.71 3.26
C LEU A 42 -26.73 3.34 3.46
N ALA A 43 -26.50 2.67 4.61
CA ALA A 43 -27.12 1.39 4.93
C ALA A 43 -28.47 1.52 5.67
N LEU A 44 -28.93 2.73 6.01
CA LEU A 44 -30.16 2.93 6.78
C LEU A 44 -31.19 3.80 6.03
N ALA A 45 -31.47 3.48 4.76
CA ALA A 45 -32.66 4.00 4.07
C ALA A 45 -33.26 3.03 3.02
N ILE A 46 -32.70 1.83 2.86
CA ILE A 46 -33.10 0.89 1.79
C ILE A 46 -33.92 -0.31 2.32
N VAL A 47 -34.12 -0.43 3.63
CA VAL A 47 -34.84 -1.57 4.22
C VAL A 47 -36.37 -1.54 3.99
N PRO A 48 -37.11 -0.40 4.05
CA PRO A 48 -38.56 -0.46 3.83
C PRO A 48 -38.95 -0.53 2.34
N LEU A 49 -38.06 -0.13 1.41
CA LEU A 49 -38.34 -0.16 -0.04
C LEU A 49 -38.12 -1.56 -0.64
N LEU A 50 -37.14 -2.32 -0.16
CA LEU A 50 -36.89 -3.71 -0.59
C LEU A 50 -37.93 -4.70 -0.04
N ALA A 51 -38.49 -4.45 1.15
CA ALA A 51 -39.56 -5.28 1.71
C ALA A 51 -40.87 -5.17 0.90
N TRP A 52 -41.16 -4.01 0.31
CA TRP A 52 -42.35 -3.83 -0.53
C TRP A 52 -42.20 -4.46 -1.93
N LEU A 53 -40.98 -4.49 -2.47
CA LEU A 53 -40.69 -5.10 -3.78
C LEU A 53 -40.57 -6.63 -3.72
N ALA A 54 -40.18 -7.20 -2.58
CA ALA A 54 -39.96 -8.64 -2.40
C ALA A 54 -41.25 -9.48 -2.32
N LEU A 55 -42.42 -8.88 -2.02
CA LEU A 55 -43.70 -9.60 -1.97
C LEU A 55 -44.37 -9.82 -3.35
N ARG A 56 -43.75 -9.41 -4.47
CA ARG A 56 -44.36 -9.49 -5.80
C ARG A 56 -43.57 -10.18 -6.90
N ALA A 57 -42.41 -10.77 -6.62
CA ALA A 57 -41.62 -11.48 -7.64
C ALA A 57 -41.60 -12.99 -7.38
N PRO A 58 -41.84 -13.85 -8.40
CA PRO A 58 -41.64 -15.29 -8.27
C PRO A 58 -40.16 -15.62 -8.03
N SER A 59 -39.91 -16.60 -7.16
CA SER A 59 -38.58 -16.97 -6.64
C SER A 59 -37.54 -17.18 -7.75
N PRO A 60 -36.43 -16.40 -7.80
CA PRO A 60 -35.33 -16.73 -8.68
C PRO A 60 -34.52 -17.91 -8.10
N ALA A 61 -34.24 -18.86 -8.98
CA ALA A 61 -33.33 -19.98 -8.73
C ALA A 61 -31.92 -19.49 -8.33
N ALA A 62 -31.20 -20.34 -7.59
CA ALA A 62 -29.86 -20.06 -7.09
C ALA A 62 -28.90 -19.56 -8.20
N PRO A 63 -28.01 -18.58 -7.91
CA PRO A 63 -27.12 -18.03 -8.92
C PRO A 63 -26.07 -19.07 -9.35
N GLU A 64 -26.14 -19.46 -10.62
CA GLU A 64 -25.10 -20.22 -11.32
C GLU A 64 -23.82 -19.36 -11.42
N ALA A 65 -22.66 -20.01 -11.31
CA ALA A 65 -21.35 -19.37 -11.43
C ALA A 65 -21.22 -18.62 -12.78
N PRO A 66 -20.65 -17.40 -12.83
CA PRO A 66 -20.57 -16.63 -14.07
C PRO A 66 -19.68 -17.35 -15.08
N VAL A 67 -20.27 -17.73 -16.21
CA VAL A 67 -19.58 -18.20 -17.42
C VAL A 67 -18.54 -17.14 -17.80
N ALA A 68 -17.28 -17.53 -17.92
CA ALA A 68 -16.20 -16.63 -18.32
C ALA A 68 -16.56 -15.99 -19.69
N ALA A 69 -16.86 -14.69 -19.68
CA ALA A 69 -17.14 -13.98 -20.91
C ALA A 69 -15.89 -14.02 -21.81
N GLY A 70 -16.04 -14.33 -23.10
CA GLY A 70 -14.91 -14.30 -24.05
C GLY A 70 -14.36 -12.88 -24.28
N PRO A 71 -13.38 -12.68 -25.20
CA PRO A 71 -12.92 -11.35 -25.55
C PRO A 71 -14.05 -10.48 -26.11
N LEU A 72 -14.02 -9.18 -25.84
CA LEU A 72 -14.99 -8.22 -26.33
C LEU A 72 -14.85 -8.04 -27.85
N ARG A 73 -15.98 -8.20 -28.56
CA ARG A 73 -16.07 -8.12 -30.02
C ARG A 73 -16.78 -6.85 -30.46
N LEU A 74 -16.61 -6.53 -31.73
CA LEU A 74 -17.41 -5.52 -32.41
C LEU A 74 -18.89 -5.96 -32.49
N HIS A 75 -19.77 -5.00 -32.76
CA HIS A 75 -21.22 -5.26 -32.84
C HIS A 75 -21.59 -6.30 -33.93
N ASP A 76 -20.80 -6.40 -34.98
CA ASP A 76 -20.90 -7.39 -36.07
C ASP A 76 -20.20 -8.73 -35.75
N GLU A 77 -19.85 -8.95 -34.49
CA GLU A 77 -19.09 -10.10 -33.97
C GLU A 77 -17.65 -10.23 -34.49
N ALA A 78 -17.14 -9.24 -35.22
CA ALA A 78 -15.75 -9.22 -35.63
C ALA A 78 -14.80 -9.04 -34.42
N PRO A 79 -13.57 -9.57 -34.47
CA PRO A 79 -12.56 -9.30 -33.46
C PRO A 79 -12.29 -7.80 -33.33
N PHE A 80 -12.06 -7.32 -32.10
CA PHE A 80 -11.66 -5.92 -31.91
C PHE A 80 -10.27 -5.69 -32.55
N PRO A 81 -10.11 -4.71 -33.45
CA PRO A 81 -8.86 -4.49 -34.15
C PRO A 81 -7.77 -3.94 -33.22
N ALA A 82 -6.51 -4.26 -33.50
CA ALA A 82 -5.37 -3.77 -32.70
C ALA A 82 -5.23 -2.24 -32.72
N ARG A 83 -5.77 -1.58 -33.75
CA ARG A 83 -5.76 -0.13 -33.92
C ARG A 83 -7.12 0.34 -34.43
N VAL A 84 -7.59 1.47 -33.90
CA VAL A 84 -8.85 2.11 -34.25
C VAL A 84 -8.60 3.58 -34.58
N GLU A 85 -9.10 4.03 -35.72
CA GLU A 85 -9.03 5.44 -36.18
C GLU A 85 -10.41 6.00 -36.55
N GLU A 86 -11.47 5.19 -36.42
CA GLU A 86 -12.87 5.52 -36.75
C GLU A 86 -13.82 5.07 -35.63
N ASP A 87 -15.06 5.56 -35.64
CA ASP A 87 -16.07 5.22 -34.62
C ASP A 87 -16.38 3.71 -34.57
N VAL A 88 -16.49 3.16 -33.37
CA VAL A 88 -16.71 1.72 -33.13
C VAL A 88 -17.89 1.49 -32.20
N GLN A 89 -18.70 0.47 -32.55
CA GLN A 89 -19.76 -0.07 -31.70
C GLN A 89 -19.39 -1.50 -31.27
N LEU A 90 -19.60 -1.80 -29.99
CA LEU A 90 -19.19 -3.06 -29.38
C LEU A 90 -20.39 -3.97 -29.12
N ALA A 91 -20.15 -5.28 -29.07
CA ALA A 91 -21.18 -6.29 -28.85
C ALA A 91 -21.91 -6.14 -27.51
N ASP A 92 -21.27 -5.53 -26.50
CA ASP A 92 -21.87 -5.25 -25.20
C ASP A 92 -22.83 -4.03 -25.20
N GLY A 93 -22.88 -3.30 -26.33
CA GLY A 93 -23.64 -2.06 -26.50
C GLY A 93 -22.85 -0.78 -26.15
N SER A 94 -21.57 -0.91 -25.77
CA SER A 94 -20.68 0.22 -25.55
C SER A 94 -20.27 0.86 -26.89
N ARG A 95 -20.00 2.16 -26.88
CA ARG A 95 -19.61 2.92 -28.09
C ARG A 95 -18.36 3.75 -27.86
N ILE A 96 -17.50 3.80 -28.87
CA ILE A 96 -16.29 4.61 -28.88
C ILE A 96 -16.36 5.52 -30.11
N ALA A 97 -16.44 6.83 -29.89
CA ALA A 97 -16.44 7.81 -30.97
C ALA A 97 -15.09 8.55 -31.01
N LEU A 98 -14.40 8.50 -32.13
CA LEU A 98 -13.09 9.11 -32.33
C LEU A 98 -13.24 10.40 -33.15
N ARG A 99 -12.58 11.47 -32.71
CA ARG A 99 -12.47 12.68 -33.52
C ARG A 99 -11.41 12.50 -34.61
N ALA A 100 -11.51 13.28 -35.68
CA ALA A 100 -10.56 13.23 -36.80
C ALA A 100 -9.10 13.36 -36.30
N GLY A 101 -8.24 12.44 -36.76
CA GLY A 101 -6.84 12.36 -36.36
C GLY A 101 -6.56 11.60 -35.05
N ALA A 102 -7.60 11.14 -34.35
CA ALA A 102 -7.41 10.31 -33.17
C ALA A 102 -6.94 8.89 -33.52
N ARG A 103 -6.12 8.30 -32.65
CA ARG A 103 -5.65 6.91 -32.78
C ARG A 103 -5.76 6.21 -31.44
N LEU A 104 -6.54 5.14 -31.40
CA LEU A 104 -6.61 4.19 -30.29
C LEU A 104 -5.88 2.91 -30.64
N GLU A 105 -5.22 2.31 -29.65
CA GLU A 105 -4.59 1.00 -29.75
C GLU A 105 -5.13 0.08 -28.66
N LEU A 106 -5.32 -1.19 -29.01
CA LEU A 106 -5.73 -2.21 -28.05
C LEU A 106 -4.54 -2.63 -27.19
N LEU A 107 -4.72 -2.59 -25.87
CA LEU A 107 -3.72 -3.09 -24.91
C LEU A 107 -4.10 -4.47 -24.38
N GLU A 108 -5.37 -4.66 -24.03
CA GLU A 108 -5.85 -5.86 -23.34
C GLU A 108 -7.32 -6.10 -23.70
N ASN A 109 -7.68 -7.35 -23.96
CA ASN A 109 -9.06 -7.72 -24.29
C ASN A 109 -9.34 -9.16 -23.85
N ASP A 110 -9.90 -9.30 -22.66
CA ASP A 110 -10.27 -10.59 -22.10
C ASP A 110 -11.67 -10.54 -21.45
N GLY A 111 -12.02 -11.58 -20.69
CA GLY A 111 -13.32 -11.71 -20.05
C GLY A 111 -13.57 -10.79 -18.85
N ALA A 112 -12.50 -10.26 -18.26
CA ALA A 112 -12.51 -9.43 -17.05
C ALA A 112 -12.03 -7.99 -17.32
N THR A 113 -11.20 -7.77 -18.34
CA THR A 113 -10.53 -6.49 -18.61
C THR A 113 -10.59 -6.10 -20.08
N PHE A 114 -10.84 -4.80 -20.32
CA PHE A 114 -10.77 -4.19 -21.65
C PHE A 114 -9.94 -2.90 -21.58
N GLY A 115 -8.75 -2.95 -22.18
CA GLY A 115 -7.70 -1.94 -22.08
C GLY A 115 -7.39 -1.30 -23.43
N LEU A 116 -7.42 0.03 -23.49
CA LEU A 116 -7.12 0.83 -24.69
C LEU A 116 -6.08 1.91 -24.39
N ALA A 117 -5.26 2.27 -25.38
CA ALA A 117 -4.35 3.40 -25.33
C ALA A 117 -4.73 4.47 -26.36
N LEU A 118 -5.01 5.70 -25.92
CA LEU A 118 -5.16 6.87 -26.77
C LEU A 118 -3.80 7.47 -27.09
N ARG A 119 -3.32 7.21 -28.30
CA ARG A 119 -2.00 7.67 -28.78
C ARG A 119 -2.04 9.12 -29.24
N ARG A 120 -3.15 9.62 -29.76
CA ARG A 120 -3.32 11.03 -30.13
C ARG A 120 -4.78 11.35 -30.35
N GLY A 121 -5.13 12.63 -30.29
CA GLY A 121 -6.47 13.13 -30.60
C GLY A 121 -7.45 12.97 -29.45
N ARG A 122 -8.74 12.90 -29.76
CA ARG A 122 -9.84 12.91 -28.78
C ARG A 122 -10.78 11.75 -29.03
N ALA A 123 -11.14 11.02 -27.98
CA ALA A 123 -12.06 9.90 -28.03
C ALA A 123 -13.12 10.02 -26.92
N ARG A 124 -14.38 9.82 -27.29
CA ARG A 124 -15.53 9.75 -26.40
C ARG A 124 -15.96 8.31 -26.22
N PHE A 125 -16.09 7.90 -24.97
CA PHE A 125 -16.46 6.55 -24.58
C PHE A 125 -17.83 6.58 -23.93
N ALA A 126 -18.75 5.74 -24.39
CA ALA A 126 -20.05 5.50 -23.79
C ALA A 126 -20.12 4.02 -23.39
N VAL A 127 -19.74 3.72 -22.14
CA VAL A 127 -19.65 2.35 -21.62
C VAL A 127 -20.96 1.96 -20.95
N ARG A 128 -21.51 0.79 -21.32
CA ARG A 128 -22.75 0.28 -20.73
C ARG A 128 -22.52 -0.13 -19.25
N PRO A 129 -23.33 0.37 -18.30
CA PRO A 129 -23.23 -0.02 -16.89
C PRO A 129 -23.55 -1.51 -16.65
N GLY A 130 -22.89 -2.11 -15.65
CA GLY A 130 -23.20 -3.47 -15.19
C GLY A 130 -22.63 -4.59 -16.06
N GLY A 131 -21.71 -4.28 -16.97
CA GLY A 131 -20.95 -5.29 -17.70
C GLY A 131 -19.96 -6.03 -16.79
N PRO A 132 -19.53 -7.26 -17.16
CA PRO A 132 -18.60 -8.06 -16.36
C PRO A 132 -17.14 -7.57 -16.44
N ARG A 133 -16.85 -6.58 -17.30
CA ARG A 133 -15.48 -6.14 -17.61
C ARG A 133 -15.14 -4.79 -16.98
N ALA A 134 -13.93 -4.68 -16.44
CA ALA A 134 -13.32 -3.43 -16.06
C ALA A 134 -12.70 -2.75 -17.29
N TRP A 135 -13.06 -1.50 -17.52
CA TRP A 135 -12.51 -0.71 -18.63
C TRP A 135 -11.34 0.15 -18.17
N ARG A 136 -10.27 0.17 -18.97
CA ARG A 136 -9.08 0.99 -18.74
C ARG A 136 -8.70 1.73 -20.03
N VAL A 137 -8.61 3.05 -19.97
CA VAL A 137 -8.10 3.87 -21.08
C VAL A 137 -6.85 4.60 -20.64
N GLU A 138 -5.74 4.41 -21.36
CA GLU A 138 -4.46 5.04 -21.08
C GLU A 138 -4.18 6.17 -22.07
N ALA A 139 -3.75 7.32 -21.57
CA ALA A 139 -3.26 8.43 -22.37
C ALA A 139 -2.04 9.03 -21.68
N ASP A 140 -0.86 8.92 -22.29
CA ASP A 140 0.36 9.59 -21.83
C ASP A 140 0.74 9.33 -20.34
N GLY A 141 0.56 8.09 -19.86
CA GLY A 141 0.81 7.74 -18.45
C GLY A 141 -0.32 8.12 -17.48
N VAL A 142 -1.44 8.64 -17.98
CA VAL A 142 -2.71 8.80 -17.25
C VAL A 142 -3.60 7.60 -17.58
N ALA A 143 -4.03 6.86 -16.57
CA ALA A 143 -4.93 5.71 -16.68
C ALA A 143 -6.33 6.04 -16.15
N VAL A 144 -7.35 5.77 -16.95
CA VAL A 144 -8.75 6.11 -16.72
C VAL A 144 -9.56 4.82 -16.55
N HIS A 145 -10.14 4.60 -15.37
CA HIS A 145 -10.89 3.37 -15.05
C HIS A 145 -12.39 3.62 -14.92
N VAL A 146 -13.19 2.76 -15.55
CA VAL A 146 -14.66 2.88 -15.57
C VAL A 146 -15.39 1.54 -15.59
N VAL A 147 -16.66 1.54 -15.14
CA VAL A 147 -17.55 0.36 -15.11
C VAL A 147 -18.92 0.66 -15.78
N GLY A 148 -19.18 1.92 -16.16
CA GLY A 148 -20.48 2.33 -16.72
C GLY A 148 -20.64 3.84 -16.79
N THR A 149 -19.94 4.49 -17.71
CA THR A 149 -19.84 5.96 -17.77
C THR A 149 -19.77 6.48 -19.19
N VAL A 150 -20.19 7.73 -19.36
CA VAL A 150 -19.92 8.52 -20.56
C VAL A 150 -18.87 9.56 -20.25
N PHE A 151 -17.71 9.44 -20.88
CA PHE A 151 -16.56 10.30 -20.65
C PHE A 151 -15.79 10.54 -21.94
N GLU A 152 -14.96 11.58 -21.96
CA GLU A 152 -14.12 11.93 -23.08
C GLU A 152 -12.68 12.08 -22.60
N VAL A 153 -11.74 11.53 -23.38
CA VAL A 153 -10.30 11.67 -23.17
C VAL A 153 -9.72 12.36 -24.40
N ALA A 154 -8.97 13.43 -24.17
CA ALA A 154 -8.23 14.13 -25.20
C ALA A 154 -6.74 14.12 -24.85
N ARG A 155 -5.91 13.84 -25.86
CA ARG A 155 -4.45 13.95 -25.79
C ARG A 155 -3.97 14.90 -26.87
N ASP A 156 -3.32 15.97 -26.46
CA ASP A 156 -2.77 17.01 -27.35
C ASP A 156 -1.42 17.49 -26.82
N GLU A 157 -0.37 17.44 -27.64
CA GLU A 157 0.99 17.89 -27.30
C GLU A 157 1.50 17.47 -25.90
N GLY A 158 1.14 16.26 -25.44
CA GLY A 158 1.51 15.72 -24.12
C GLY A 158 0.61 16.17 -22.95
N ALA A 159 -0.32 17.09 -23.19
CA ALA A 159 -1.42 17.37 -22.29
C ALA A 159 -2.51 16.29 -22.41
N VAL A 160 -3.05 15.87 -21.27
CA VAL A 160 -4.20 14.95 -21.23
C VAL A 160 -5.36 15.64 -20.52
N GLU A 161 -6.51 15.66 -21.17
CA GLU A 161 -7.75 16.16 -20.59
C GLU A 161 -8.77 15.02 -20.51
N VAL A 162 -9.33 14.81 -19.32
CA VAL A 162 -10.40 13.86 -19.07
C VAL A 162 -11.62 14.64 -18.60
N SER A 163 -12.75 14.47 -19.29
CA SER A 163 -14.03 15.07 -18.88
C SER A 163 -15.12 14.02 -18.77
N VAL A 164 -16.00 14.15 -17.78
CA VAL A 164 -17.05 13.18 -17.51
C VAL A 164 -18.41 13.82 -17.76
N SER A 165 -19.18 13.26 -18.69
CA SER A 165 -20.54 13.72 -18.97
C SER A 165 -21.58 12.99 -18.12
N ARG A 166 -21.37 11.70 -17.83
CA ARG A 166 -22.31 10.88 -17.05
C ARG A 166 -21.58 9.78 -16.29
N GLY A 167 -21.93 9.63 -15.01
CA GLY A 167 -21.33 8.65 -14.11
C GLY A 167 -20.07 9.18 -13.43
N ALA A 168 -19.16 8.29 -13.04
CA ALA A 168 -17.93 8.65 -12.35
C ALA A 168 -16.73 7.84 -12.86
N VAL A 169 -15.63 8.53 -13.07
CA VAL A 169 -14.40 8.00 -13.63
C VAL A 169 -13.28 8.12 -12.61
N LEU A 170 -12.42 7.10 -12.51
CA LEU A 170 -11.23 7.16 -11.67
C LEU A 170 -10.00 7.36 -12.53
N VAL A 171 -9.35 8.52 -12.40
CA VAL A 171 -8.15 8.90 -13.14
C VAL A 171 -6.93 8.70 -12.25
N ARG A 172 -5.91 8.01 -12.74
CA ARG A 172 -4.66 7.70 -12.04
C ARG A 172 -3.47 8.11 -12.89
N GLY A 173 -2.38 8.55 -12.26
CA GLY A 173 -1.15 8.84 -12.98
C GLY A 173 -0.15 9.62 -12.15
N PRO A 174 1.15 9.59 -12.50
CA PRO A 174 2.19 10.28 -11.73
C PRO A 174 1.98 11.80 -11.73
N ARG A 175 1.42 12.35 -12.82
CA ARG A 175 1.11 13.77 -13.03
C ARG A 175 -0.31 14.16 -12.58
N VAL A 176 -1.10 13.22 -12.05
CA VAL A 176 -2.44 13.50 -11.50
C VAL A 176 -2.28 13.99 -10.04
N PRO A 177 -3.00 15.03 -9.60
CA PRO A 177 -2.97 15.47 -8.20
C PRO A 177 -3.30 14.31 -7.25
N ASP A 178 -2.51 14.15 -6.19
CA ASP A 178 -2.58 13.01 -5.23
C ASP A 178 -2.37 11.62 -5.86
N GLY A 179 -1.93 11.55 -7.11
CA GLY A 179 -1.74 10.31 -7.89
C GLY A 179 -3.03 9.64 -8.35
N VAL A 180 -4.18 10.02 -7.78
CA VAL A 180 -5.52 9.50 -8.08
C VAL A 180 -6.57 10.59 -7.90
N GLN A 181 -7.41 10.80 -8.90
CA GLN A 181 -8.56 11.70 -8.85
C GLN A 181 -9.84 11.01 -9.31
N ARG A 182 -10.93 11.22 -8.59
CA ARG A 182 -12.27 10.77 -9.01
C ARG A 182 -12.98 11.95 -9.65
N LEU A 183 -13.44 11.76 -10.88
CA LEU A 183 -14.22 12.73 -11.63
C LEU A 183 -15.68 12.28 -11.70
N GLU A 184 -16.60 13.18 -11.37
CA GLU A 184 -18.05 12.99 -11.47
C GLU A 184 -18.61 13.76 -12.68
N ALA A 185 -19.88 13.53 -13.01
CA ALA A 185 -20.53 14.21 -14.12
C ALA A 185 -20.38 15.75 -14.03
N GLY A 186 -19.93 16.37 -15.11
CA GLY A 186 -19.63 17.80 -15.20
C GLY A 186 -18.21 18.18 -14.79
N GLN A 187 -17.44 17.27 -14.19
CA GLN A 187 -16.05 17.51 -13.81
C GLN A 187 -15.08 17.22 -14.96
N ARG A 188 -13.96 17.94 -14.95
CA ARG A 188 -12.84 17.75 -15.87
C ARG A 188 -11.52 17.85 -15.14
N LEU A 189 -10.54 17.07 -15.58
CA LEU A 189 -9.15 17.13 -15.13
C LEU A 189 -8.26 17.34 -16.34
N ARG A 190 -7.38 18.33 -16.25
CA ARG A 190 -6.32 18.56 -17.22
C ARG A 190 -4.98 18.28 -16.56
N VAL A 191 -4.19 17.42 -17.20
CA VAL A 191 -2.84 17.05 -16.82
C VAL A 191 -1.88 17.69 -17.83
N ALA A 192 -1.01 18.58 -17.36
CA ALA A 192 -0.06 19.31 -18.19
C ALA A 192 1.07 18.39 -18.70
N PRO A 193 1.64 18.65 -19.89
CA PRO A 193 2.78 17.89 -20.43
C PRO A 193 3.98 17.90 -19.48
N GLU A 194 4.82 16.89 -19.59
CA GLU A 194 6.11 16.86 -18.89
C GLU A 194 7.01 17.94 -19.49
N GLU A 195 7.26 19.00 -18.71
CA GLU A 195 8.08 20.12 -19.15
C GLU A 195 9.57 19.71 -19.15
N PRO A 196 10.27 19.79 -20.29
CA PRO A 196 11.70 19.51 -20.31
C PRO A 196 12.46 20.51 -19.42
N PRO A 197 13.52 20.09 -18.71
CA PRO A 197 14.24 20.95 -17.79
C PRO A 197 14.79 22.19 -18.54
N PRO A 198 14.63 23.41 -18.00
CA PRO A 198 15.19 24.59 -18.63
C PRO A 198 16.72 24.50 -18.65
N ALA A 199 17.32 24.78 -19.81
CA ALA A 199 18.76 24.87 -19.98
C ALA A 199 19.34 25.96 -19.04
N PRO A 200 20.51 25.72 -18.41
CA PRO A 200 21.09 26.68 -17.48
C PRO A 200 21.58 27.93 -18.22
N SER A 201 20.85 29.04 -18.11
CA SER A 201 21.38 30.35 -18.49
C SER A 201 22.50 30.77 -17.53
N ALA A 202 23.58 31.28 -18.12
CA ALA A 202 24.83 31.64 -17.48
C ALA A 202 24.63 32.57 -16.28
N ARG A 203 25.32 32.22 -15.19
CA ARG A 203 25.38 32.98 -13.93
C ARG A 203 26.27 34.22 -14.10
N THR A 204 25.80 35.36 -13.61
CA THR A 204 26.67 36.45 -13.14
C THR A 204 26.91 36.25 -11.64
N PRO A 205 28.16 36.29 -11.12
CA PRO A 205 28.42 36.13 -9.70
C PRO A 205 28.47 37.48 -8.98
N ALA A 206 27.71 37.64 -7.90
CA ALA A 206 28.04 38.54 -6.79
C ALA A 206 27.23 38.18 -5.53
N GLY A 207 27.94 37.73 -4.47
CA GLY A 207 27.46 37.70 -3.08
C GLY A 207 27.45 36.31 -2.38
N PRO A 208 28.32 36.05 -1.38
CA PRO A 208 28.23 34.90 -0.47
C PRO A 208 27.19 35.12 0.66
N PRO A 209 26.75 34.06 1.38
CA PRO A 209 25.38 33.59 1.29
C PRO A 209 24.50 34.01 2.48
N ALA A 210 23.29 34.52 2.18
CA ALA A 210 22.15 34.35 3.07
C ALA A 210 21.49 33.02 2.72
N SER A 211 21.29 32.18 3.73
CA SER A 211 20.70 30.84 3.67
C SER A 211 19.65 30.70 2.58
N ALA A 212 20.03 29.99 1.51
CA ALA A 212 19.06 29.45 0.56
C ALA A 212 18.22 28.42 1.31
N GLU A 213 17.01 28.83 1.65
CA GLU A 213 15.91 27.91 1.89
C GLU A 213 15.81 27.01 0.66
N ALA A 214 16.17 25.74 0.85
CA ALA A 214 16.19 24.76 -0.21
C ALA A 214 14.81 24.69 -0.90
N PRO A 215 14.75 24.52 -2.24
CA PRO A 215 13.48 24.33 -2.93
C PRO A 215 12.70 23.16 -2.30
N PRO A 216 11.36 23.21 -2.28
CA PRO A 216 10.55 22.15 -1.70
C PRO A 216 10.88 20.81 -2.40
N PRO A 217 10.98 19.70 -1.64
CA PRO A 217 11.57 18.48 -2.16
C PRO A 217 10.72 17.91 -3.32
N GLU A 218 11.37 17.71 -4.47
CA GLU A 218 11.08 16.59 -5.36
C GLU A 218 10.77 15.36 -4.49
N ARG A 219 9.75 14.56 -4.85
CA ARG A 219 9.34 13.37 -4.07
C ARG A 219 10.58 12.66 -3.54
N PRO A 220 10.72 12.46 -2.22
CA PRO A 220 12.01 12.08 -1.67
C PRO A 220 12.47 10.77 -2.32
N ARG A 221 13.59 10.80 -3.05
CA ARG A 221 14.13 9.66 -3.80
C ARG A 221 14.23 8.40 -2.93
N TRP A 222 14.43 8.57 -1.63
CA TRP A 222 14.47 7.48 -0.65
C TRP A 222 13.17 6.65 -0.59
N ARG A 223 11.98 7.24 -0.81
CA ARG A 223 10.71 6.50 -0.74
C ARG A 223 10.53 5.56 -1.91
N GLU A 224 10.98 5.96 -3.09
CA GLU A 224 10.94 5.10 -4.28
C GLU A 224 11.91 3.92 -4.10
N ALA A 225 13.15 4.19 -3.70
CA ALA A 225 14.12 3.17 -3.35
C ALA A 225 13.59 2.21 -2.26
N ALA A 226 12.95 2.74 -1.20
CA ALA A 226 12.35 1.93 -0.15
C ALA A 226 11.22 1.01 -0.67
N ARG A 227 10.35 1.49 -1.57
CA ARG A 227 9.27 0.68 -2.17
C ARG A 227 9.81 -0.45 -3.04
N GLU A 228 10.93 -0.21 -3.71
CA GLU A 228 11.65 -1.21 -4.50
C GLU A 228 12.55 -2.11 -3.63
N ARG A 229 12.51 -1.93 -2.29
CA ARG A 229 13.33 -2.62 -1.30
C ARG A 229 14.83 -2.39 -1.44
N ARG A 230 15.23 -1.28 -2.06
CA ARG A 230 16.60 -0.80 -2.17
C ARG A 230 16.91 0.07 -0.94
N PHE A 231 16.96 -0.56 0.23
CA PHE A 231 17.00 0.13 1.52
C PHE A 231 18.33 0.85 1.79
N GLU A 232 19.45 0.33 1.29
CA GLU A 232 20.76 1.00 1.38
C GLU A 232 20.74 2.32 0.61
N GLU A 233 20.29 2.32 -0.65
CA GLU A 233 20.12 3.54 -1.46
C GLU A 233 19.12 4.52 -0.82
N ALA A 234 18.05 4.00 -0.20
CA ALA A 234 17.11 4.83 0.53
C ALA A 234 17.75 5.51 1.74
N TRP A 235 18.62 4.78 2.46
CA TRP A 235 19.39 5.34 3.57
C TRP A 235 20.39 6.39 3.09
N GLU A 236 21.15 6.12 2.03
CA GLU A 236 22.10 7.07 1.44
C GLU A 236 21.40 8.37 0.99
N ALA A 237 20.21 8.25 0.39
CA ALA A 237 19.42 9.41 -0.02
C ALA A 237 18.88 10.22 1.17
N LEU A 238 18.70 9.61 2.35
CA LEU A 238 18.30 10.29 3.58
C LEU A 238 19.52 10.90 4.30
N GLY A 239 20.55 10.09 4.51
CA GLY A 239 21.58 10.28 5.53
C GLY A 239 21.02 10.29 6.95
N ASP A 240 21.89 10.14 7.96
CA ASP A 240 21.50 10.06 9.37
C ASP A 240 20.65 11.27 9.81
N ALA A 241 21.12 12.49 9.48
CA ALA A 241 20.42 13.72 9.82
C ALA A 241 19.09 13.86 9.06
N GLY A 242 18.99 13.30 7.85
CA GLY A 242 17.77 13.34 7.07
C GLY A 242 16.74 12.33 7.53
N HIS A 243 17.15 11.12 7.92
CA HIS A 243 16.27 10.15 8.56
C HIS A 243 15.65 10.73 9.82
N ALA A 244 16.47 11.25 10.74
CA ALA A 244 15.99 11.85 11.98
C ALA A 244 15.02 13.03 11.74
N ARG A 245 15.28 13.87 10.73
CA ARG A 245 14.40 14.97 10.33
C ARG A 245 13.08 14.46 9.76
N GLU A 246 13.13 13.46 8.90
CA GLU A 246 11.95 12.89 8.25
C GLU A 246 11.07 12.15 9.27
N VAL A 247 11.69 11.43 10.22
CA VAL A 247 10.99 10.88 11.39
C VAL A 247 10.24 12.01 12.06
N ARG A 248 10.91 13.07 12.54
CA ARG A 248 10.25 14.21 13.25
C ARG A 248 9.08 14.83 12.48
N ARG A 249 9.17 14.89 11.15
CA ARG A 249 8.10 15.46 10.29
C ARG A 249 6.97 14.49 10.03
N MET A 250 7.20 13.19 10.15
CA MET A 250 6.18 12.18 9.89
C MET A 250 5.01 12.29 10.87
N ARG A 251 3.80 12.11 10.34
CA ARG A 251 2.53 12.15 11.10
C ARG A 251 1.70 10.89 10.97
N GLY A 252 2.02 10.03 10.00
CA GLY A 252 1.26 8.81 9.74
C GLY A 252 2.08 7.57 10.09
N ALA A 253 1.39 6.55 10.63
CA ALA A 253 1.96 5.25 10.93
C ALA A 253 2.68 4.62 9.73
N ASP A 254 2.12 4.76 8.52
CA ASP A 254 2.74 4.23 7.29
C ASP A 254 4.13 4.78 7.07
N GLY A 255 4.30 6.11 7.15
CA GLY A 255 5.61 6.73 6.93
C GLY A 255 6.60 6.46 8.06
N LEU A 256 6.12 6.32 9.31
CA LEU A 256 6.98 5.91 10.42
C LEU A 256 7.50 4.49 10.22
N LEU A 257 6.66 3.58 9.73
CA LEU A 257 7.07 2.22 9.39
C LEU A 257 8.05 2.19 8.22
N GLU A 258 7.80 2.94 7.14
CA GLU A 258 8.73 3.04 6.02
C GLU A 258 10.13 3.47 6.49
N LEU A 259 10.20 4.47 7.38
CA LEU A 259 11.46 4.95 7.96
C LEU A 259 12.12 3.93 8.88
N ALA A 260 11.33 3.18 9.66
CA ALA A 260 11.85 2.09 10.50
C ALA A 260 12.43 0.96 9.64
N ASP A 261 11.76 0.58 8.56
CA ASP A 261 12.22 -0.47 7.64
C ASP A 261 13.48 -0.03 6.87
N VAL A 262 13.54 1.21 6.40
CA VAL A 262 14.76 1.76 5.79
C VAL A 262 15.95 1.69 6.74
N ALA A 263 15.76 2.03 8.02
CA ALA A 263 16.81 1.93 9.03
C ALA A 263 17.21 0.46 9.31
N ARG A 264 16.23 -0.42 9.51
CA ARG A 264 16.49 -1.85 9.83
C ARG A 264 17.20 -2.58 8.70
N PHE A 265 16.71 -2.42 7.48
CA PHE A 265 17.19 -3.21 6.34
C PHE A 265 18.43 -2.61 5.67
N SER A 266 18.84 -1.38 6.03
CA SER A 266 20.12 -0.80 5.62
C SER A 266 21.26 -1.04 6.62
N GLY A 267 21.00 -1.77 7.72
CA GLY A 267 22.00 -2.03 8.77
C GLY A 267 22.04 -1.00 9.91
N HIS A 268 21.22 0.04 9.84
CA HIS A 268 21.11 1.10 10.84
C HIS A 268 19.99 0.82 11.86
N ALA A 269 19.95 -0.40 12.40
CA ALA A 269 18.83 -0.87 13.23
C ALA A 269 18.57 0.00 14.48
N ALA A 270 19.60 0.66 15.01
CA ALA A 270 19.48 1.62 16.11
C ALA A 270 18.52 2.78 15.78
N ASP A 271 18.55 3.27 14.55
CA ASP A 271 17.77 4.43 14.09
C ASP A 271 16.30 4.09 13.85
N ALA A 272 15.95 2.81 13.81
CA ALA A 272 14.56 2.37 13.74
C ALA A 272 13.81 2.51 15.07
N VAL A 273 14.51 2.68 16.20
CA VAL A 273 13.90 2.80 17.53
C VAL A 273 12.95 4.00 17.60
N ALA A 274 13.41 5.19 17.20
CA ALA A 274 12.63 6.42 17.29
C ALA A 274 11.31 6.38 16.49
N PRO A 275 11.28 5.97 15.21
CA PRO A 275 10.01 5.86 14.50
C PRO A 275 9.08 4.78 15.07
N LEU A 276 9.60 3.64 15.55
CA LEU A 276 8.79 2.59 16.17
C LEU A 276 8.16 3.07 17.49
N GLN A 277 8.93 3.72 18.36
CA GLN A 277 8.42 4.29 19.60
C GLN A 277 7.32 5.32 19.34
N ARG A 278 7.52 6.20 18.35
CA ARG A 278 6.50 7.18 17.97
C ARG A 278 5.24 6.53 17.41
N LEU A 279 5.36 5.47 16.63
CA LEU A 279 4.20 4.74 16.15
C LEU A 279 3.38 4.17 17.31
N LEU A 280 4.03 3.57 18.32
CA LEU A 280 3.34 3.03 19.49
C LEU A 280 2.67 4.12 20.32
N ALA A 281 3.29 5.29 20.43
CA ALA A 281 2.75 6.41 21.20
C ALA A 281 1.62 7.15 20.47
N GLU A 282 1.75 7.39 19.17
CA GLU A 282 0.84 8.24 18.38
C GLU A 282 -0.24 7.45 17.65
N HIS A 283 -0.01 6.15 17.42
CA HIS A 283 -0.90 5.28 16.65
C HIS A 283 -1.13 3.90 17.31
N PRO A 284 -1.52 3.82 18.59
CA PRO A 284 -1.73 2.55 19.28
C PRO A 284 -2.84 1.70 18.63
N ASP A 285 -3.85 2.32 18.03
CA ASP A 285 -4.95 1.63 17.34
C ASP A 285 -4.58 1.13 15.92
N ASP A 286 -3.36 1.42 15.43
CA ASP A 286 -2.94 0.85 14.15
C ASP A 286 -2.75 -0.67 14.31
N PRO A 287 -3.30 -1.51 13.42
CA PRO A 287 -3.19 -2.96 13.52
C PRO A 287 -1.74 -3.48 13.42
N ARG A 288 -0.79 -2.62 13.06
CA ARG A 288 0.64 -2.93 13.03
C ARG A 288 1.37 -2.49 14.30
N ALA A 289 0.72 -1.81 15.24
CA ALA A 289 1.34 -1.36 16.48
C ALA A 289 1.88 -2.54 17.30
N ALA A 290 1.12 -3.64 17.42
CA ALA A 290 1.63 -4.85 18.08
C ALA A 290 2.91 -5.41 17.43
N LEU A 291 3.01 -5.38 16.10
CA LEU A 291 4.21 -5.82 15.36
C LEU A 291 5.38 -4.87 15.53
N ALA A 292 5.10 -3.55 15.56
CA ALA A 292 6.09 -2.53 15.85
C ALA A 292 6.69 -2.70 17.26
N ALA A 293 5.87 -3.06 18.24
CA ALA A 293 6.29 -3.33 19.62
C ALA A 293 7.22 -4.56 19.70
N TYR A 294 6.84 -5.67 19.04
CA TYR A 294 7.69 -6.86 18.96
C TYR A 294 9.03 -6.58 18.26
N THR A 295 9.00 -5.77 17.21
CA THR A 295 10.22 -5.36 16.48
C THR A 295 11.11 -4.49 17.34
N LEU A 296 10.54 -3.49 17.99
CA LEU A 296 11.25 -2.61 18.91
C LEU A 296 11.94 -3.43 20.01
N ALA A 297 11.26 -4.43 20.56
CA ALA A 297 11.84 -5.29 21.58
C ALA A 297 13.10 -6.03 21.11
N ARG A 298 13.09 -6.59 19.89
CA ARG A 298 14.27 -7.27 19.32
C ARG A 298 15.44 -6.31 19.13
N ILE A 299 15.16 -5.10 18.63
CA ILE A 299 16.18 -4.07 18.41
C ILE A 299 16.78 -3.63 19.75
N GLU A 300 15.95 -3.36 20.77
CA GLU A 300 16.43 -2.94 22.08
C GLU A 300 17.22 -4.04 22.79
N LEU A 301 16.81 -5.31 22.65
CA LEU A 301 17.58 -6.42 23.18
C LEU A 301 18.96 -6.51 22.52
N GLY A 302 19.05 -6.34 21.20
CA GLY A 302 20.33 -6.25 20.49
C GLY A 302 21.22 -5.07 20.90
N ARG A 303 20.62 -4.01 21.47
CA ARG A 303 21.29 -2.83 22.02
C ARG A 303 21.65 -2.96 23.50
N GLY A 304 21.38 -4.11 24.13
CA GLY A 304 21.58 -4.34 25.57
C GLY A 304 20.59 -3.59 26.46
N ARG A 305 19.46 -3.15 25.90
CA ARG A 305 18.38 -2.43 26.57
C ARG A 305 17.25 -3.38 26.94
N ALA A 306 17.60 -4.34 27.81
CA ALA A 306 16.74 -5.49 28.13
C ALA A 306 15.42 -5.09 28.82
N SER A 307 15.46 -4.11 29.73
CA SER A 307 14.26 -3.57 30.39
C SER A 307 13.32 -2.88 29.40
N GLU A 308 13.87 -2.13 28.45
CA GLU A 308 13.11 -1.52 27.35
C GLU A 308 12.48 -2.58 26.44
N ALA A 309 13.21 -3.67 26.15
CA ALA A 309 12.70 -4.77 25.36
C ALA A 309 11.53 -5.51 26.03
N ALA A 310 11.63 -5.77 27.34
CA ALA A 310 10.54 -6.39 28.11
C ALA A 310 9.26 -5.55 28.08
N ARG A 311 9.36 -4.23 28.28
CA ARG A 311 8.23 -3.30 28.20
C ARG A 311 7.62 -3.22 26.80
N ALA A 312 8.45 -3.28 25.75
CA ALA A 312 7.97 -3.30 24.38
C ALA A 312 7.18 -4.60 24.08
N LEU A 313 7.61 -5.75 24.62
CA LEU A 313 6.87 -7.01 24.48
C LEU A 313 5.52 -6.96 25.19
N GLU A 314 5.48 -6.40 26.40
CA GLU A 314 4.23 -6.21 27.14
C GLU A 314 3.24 -5.32 26.38
N THR A 315 3.75 -4.21 25.84
CA THR A 315 2.97 -3.33 24.95
C THR A 315 2.42 -4.11 23.76
N GLY A 316 3.24 -4.94 23.11
CA GLY A 316 2.81 -5.77 21.99
C GLY A 316 1.71 -6.76 22.35
N GLU A 317 1.85 -7.45 23.49
CA GLU A 317 0.84 -8.39 24.00
C GLU A 317 -0.49 -7.68 24.29
N ALA A 318 -0.45 -6.53 24.95
CA ALA A 318 -1.64 -5.71 25.23
C ALA A 318 -2.34 -5.21 23.96
N LEU A 319 -1.58 -4.92 22.90
CA LEU A 319 -2.10 -4.51 21.59
C LEU A 319 -2.59 -5.69 20.72
N GLY A 320 -2.53 -6.92 21.22
CA GLY A 320 -3.04 -8.10 20.52
C GLY A 320 -2.07 -8.63 19.47
N LEU A 321 -0.87 -9.05 19.92
CA LEU A 321 0.09 -9.72 19.05
C LEU A 321 -0.55 -10.90 18.28
N PRO A 322 -0.27 -11.04 16.97
CA PRO A 322 -0.76 -12.17 16.18
C PRO A 322 -0.33 -13.50 16.80
N ALA A 323 -1.22 -14.50 16.78
CA ALA A 323 -0.97 -15.81 17.40
C ALA A 323 0.33 -16.47 16.92
N ALA A 324 0.72 -16.25 15.65
CA ALA A 324 1.96 -16.75 15.07
C ALA A 324 3.24 -16.18 15.72
N LEU A 325 3.12 -15.09 16.48
CA LEU A 325 4.20 -14.44 17.25
C LEU A 325 4.06 -14.64 18.76
N ALA A 326 2.97 -15.24 19.25
CA ALA A 326 2.75 -15.39 20.69
C ALA A 326 3.85 -16.22 21.38
N GLU A 327 4.21 -17.37 20.81
CA GLU A 327 5.30 -18.21 21.32
C GLU A 327 6.67 -17.50 21.26
N PRO A 328 7.15 -16.98 20.10
CA PRO A 328 8.45 -16.31 20.07
C PRO A 328 8.50 -15.02 20.89
N ALA A 329 7.39 -14.27 21.02
CA ALA A 329 7.31 -13.09 21.89
C ALA A 329 7.44 -13.45 23.36
N ALA A 330 6.72 -14.48 23.83
CA ALA A 330 6.81 -14.94 25.21
C ALA A 330 8.22 -15.45 25.54
N ALA A 331 8.85 -16.23 24.64
CA ALA A 331 10.24 -16.66 24.83
C ALA A 331 11.22 -15.47 24.86
N LEU A 332 11.03 -14.48 23.99
CA LEU A 332 11.83 -13.26 23.99
C LEU A 332 11.64 -12.44 25.27
N ARG A 333 10.43 -12.43 25.85
CA ARG A 333 10.11 -11.72 27.09
C ARG A 333 10.86 -12.32 28.26
N VAL A 334 10.87 -13.65 28.38
CA VAL A 334 11.66 -14.35 29.41
C VAL A 334 13.14 -13.97 29.31
N ARG A 335 13.70 -13.99 28.08
CA ARG A 335 15.08 -13.58 27.85
C ARG A 335 15.32 -12.12 28.25
N ALA A 336 14.44 -11.20 27.84
CA ALA A 336 14.58 -9.78 28.16
C ALA A 336 14.52 -9.53 29.67
N LEU A 337 13.62 -10.20 30.40
CA LEU A 337 13.52 -10.08 31.86
C LEU A 337 14.77 -10.65 32.56
N GLY A 338 15.28 -11.79 32.09
CA GLY A 338 16.50 -12.39 32.60
C GLY A 338 17.74 -11.51 32.38
N GLU A 339 17.91 -10.96 31.17
CA GLU A 339 19.00 -10.01 30.85
C GLU A 339 18.86 -8.67 31.61
N ALA A 340 17.63 -8.28 31.96
CA ALA A 340 17.35 -7.10 32.77
C ALA A 340 17.58 -7.33 34.29
N GLY A 341 17.87 -8.56 34.72
CA GLY A 341 18.02 -8.92 36.13
C GLY A 341 16.70 -8.99 36.92
N GLN A 342 15.55 -9.04 36.23
CA GLN A 342 14.22 -9.13 36.84
C GLN A 342 13.86 -10.59 37.10
N THR A 343 14.60 -11.24 38.00
CA THR A 343 14.61 -12.70 38.17
C THR A 343 13.24 -13.30 38.48
N ASP A 344 12.44 -12.66 39.34
CA ASP A 344 11.13 -13.21 39.72
C ASP A 344 10.12 -13.12 38.57
N GLU A 345 10.13 -12.01 37.83
CA GLU A 345 9.30 -11.86 36.62
C GLU A 345 9.75 -12.82 35.52
N ALA A 346 11.07 -13.00 35.34
CA ALA A 346 11.63 -13.94 34.38
C ALA A 346 11.20 -15.38 34.68
N ARG A 347 11.24 -15.79 35.96
CA ARG A 347 10.79 -17.10 36.42
C ARG A 347 9.30 -17.31 36.15
N ALA A 348 8.47 -16.37 36.59
CA ALA A 348 7.02 -16.43 36.37
C ALA A 348 6.65 -16.49 34.87
N ALA A 349 7.33 -15.69 34.04
CA ALA A 349 7.14 -15.72 32.60
C ALA A 349 7.61 -17.05 31.97
N ALA A 350 8.69 -17.65 32.48
CA ALA A 350 9.19 -18.94 32.02
C ALA A 350 8.22 -20.08 32.36
N GLU A 351 7.68 -20.10 33.58
CA GLU A 351 6.66 -21.07 33.99
C GLU A 351 5.40 -20.96 33.12
N ALA A 352 4.90 -19.74 32.90
CA ALA A 352 3.76 -19.50 32.02
C ALA A 352 4.03 -19.95 30.57
N PHE A 353 5.25 -19.71 30.06
CA PHE A 353 5.67 -20.18 28.75
C PHE A 353 5.65 -21.72 28.66
N LEU A 354 6.23 -22.40 29.64
CA LEU A 354 6.34 -23.85 29.67
C LEU A 354 4.98 -24.53 29.82
N ALA A 355 4.07 -23.94 30.59
CA ALA A 355 2.69 -24.41 30.72
C ALA A 355 1.92 -24.29 29.39
N ARG A 356 2.12 -23.19 28.66
CA ARG A 356 1.41 -22.91 27.40
C ARG A 356 2.00 -23.64 26.19
N TRP A 357 3.31 -23.85 26.15
CA TRP A 357 4.04 -24.50 25.04
C TRP A 357 5.01 -25.60 25.52
N PRO A 358 4.49 -26.70 26.09
CA PRO A 358 5.31 -27.77 26.69
C PRO A 358 6.17 -28.54 25.69
N ALA A 359 5.90 -28.44 24.38
CA ALA A 359 6.68 -29.07 23.31
C ALA A 359 7.51 -28.06 22.49
N SER A 360 7.65 -26.81 22.95
CA SER A 360 8.37 -25.78 22.18
C SER A 360 9.86 -26.15 22.02
N PRO A 361 10.46 -25.92 20.84
CA PRO A 361 11.91 -26.04 20.65
C PRO A 361 12.71 -24.94 21.39
N ARG A 362 12.05 -23.99 22.05
CA ARG A 362 12.67 -22.88 22.81
C ARG A 362 12.76 -23.14 24.32
N ARG A 363 12.29 -24.30 24.80
CA ARG A 363 12.25 -24.64 26.24
C ARG A 363 13.60 -24.48 26.93
N ASP A 364 14.67 -25.03 26.36
CA ASP A 364 16.01 -24.95 26.96
C ASP A 364 16.52 -23.50 27.06
N SER A 365 16.20 -22.68 26.05
CA SER A 365 16.53 -21.26 26.05
C SER A 365 15.72 -20.51 27.11
N VAL A 366 14.45 -20.84 27.29
CA VAL A 366 13.56 -20.22 28.27
C VAL A 366 14.00 -20.59 29.69
N ALA A 367 14.29 -21.86 29.94
CA ALA A 367 14.79 -22.33 31.24
C ALA A 367 16.10 -21.64 31.64
N ARG A 368 17.01 -21.39 30.68
CA ARG A 368 18.26 -20.66 30.93
C ARG A 368 18.03 -19.26 31.52
N TRP A 369 17.05 -18.53 31.00
CA TRP A 369 16.79 -17.13 31.38
C TRP A 369 15.76 -16.99 32.50
N GLY A 370 14.90 -18.00 32.68
CA GLY A 370 13.92 -18.06 33.78
C GLY A 370 14.53 -18.42 35.13
N GLY A 371 15.79 -18.88 35.16
CA GLY A 371 16.44 -19.37 36.37
C GLY A 371 16.04 -20.81 36.72
N PRO A 372 16.73 -21.42 37.71
CA PRO A 372 16.44 -22.76 38.19
C PRO A 372 15.09 -22.85 38.94
#